data_AF-A0A9P7KHM7-F1
#
_entry.id   AF-A0A9P7KHM7-F1
#
_cell.length_a   1.000
_cell.length_b   1.000
_cell.length_c   1.000
_cell.angle_alpha   90.00
_cell.angle_beta   90.00
_cell.angle_gamma   90.00
#
_symmetry.space_group_name_H-M   'P 1'
#
loop_
_entity.id
_entity.type
_entity.pdbx_description
1 polymer ?
#
loop_
_entity_poly.entity_id
_entity_poly.type
_entity_poly.pdbx_seq_one_letter_code
_entity_poly.pdbx_strand_id
1 'polypeptide(L)'
;MGQVMAYEYQKEPDPEFATRTGEFAMLLYSIVGVITGTILPHLASRDRRLLAFNEDIDEDAELARLRHTVREWRADAARQGKPLRLPIMPFLLRNIWTGALLLFSLLTFSTLFISTVVQGMLSLTLRLQATIFISLVGVCWAVAMWVPFAIIMEVLKDGSSPNSTALAARRPSHTRVLSTPPAIRRPQIDERQPLLRRRSFEAYASNPDEIPIAPMAGGTVLGIHNLAIVMPQFVVALVTSAIFRVVDGTTNPDEPTDGHTYLGKTGVGWVLRFGGLMTLFGALIVRRVSPTPTEKAMRRRLGEMQLLREETNP
;
A
#
# COMPACT_ATOMS: atom_id res chain seq x y z
N MET A 1 26.65 -0.60 -4.43
CA MET A 1 27.83 0.21 -4.04
C MET A 1 29.14 -0.44 -4.46
N GLY A 2 29.47 -1.66 -4.01
CA GLY A 2 30.72 -2.34 -4.39
C GLY A 2 30.98 -2.40 -5.91
N GLN A 3 30.02 -2.86 -6.71
CA GLN A 3 30.16 -2.87 -8.19
C GLN A 3 30.35 -1.48 -8.81
N VAL A 4 29.72 -0.44 -8.25
CA VAL A 4 29.87 0.95 -8.74
C VAL A 4 31.28 1.47 -8.46
N MET A 5 31.81 1.17 -7.27
CA MET A 5 33.18 1.52 -6.92
C MET A 5 34.21 0.72 -7.71
N ALA A 6 33.96 -0.56 -7.96
CA ALA A 6 34.83 -1.39 -8.79
C ALA A 6 34.92 -0.86 -10.22
N TYR A 7 33.78 -0.41 -10.76
CA TYR A 7 33.71 0.22 -12.08
C TYR A 7 34.43 1.59 -12.11
N GLU A 8 34.33 2.37 -11.03
CA GLU A 8 35.00 3.67 -10.89
C GLU A 8 36.52 3.54 -10.83
N TYR A 9 37.03 2.64 -9.98
CA TYR A 9 38.46 2.47 -9.76
C TYR A 9 39.13 1.57 -10.80
N GLN A 10 38.35 0.90 -11.67
CA GLN A 10 38.82 -0.16 -12.57
C GLN A 10 39.65 -1.23 -11.84
N LYS A 11 39.38 -1.39 -10.55
CA LYS A 11 40.05 -2.27 -9.60
C LYS A 11 39.05 -2.66 -8.52
N GLU A 12 39.27 -3.83 -7.93
CA GLU A 12 38.58 -4.24 -6.71
C GLU A 12 38.65 -3.16 -5.63
N PRO A 13 37.51 -2.66 -5.14
CA PRO A 13 37.48 -1.74 -4.02
C PRO A 13 37.81 -2.50 -2.74
N ASP A 14 38.43 -1.79 -1.79
CA ASP A 14 38.65 -2.29 -0.44
C ASP A 14 37.29 -2.66 0.20
N PRO A 15 37.09 -3.93 0.65
CA PRO A 15 35.81 -4.39 1.20
C PRO A 15 35.33 -3.55 2.39
N GLU A 16 36.22 -3.08 3.25
CA GLU A 16 35.84 -2.24 4.41
C GLU A 16 35.29 -0.89 3.94
N PHE A 17 35.95 -0.26 2.98
CA PHE A 17 35.51 1.02 2.42
C PHE A 17 34.19 0.93 1.66
N ALA A 18 34.02 -0.13 0.86
CA ALA A 18 32.78 -0.40 0.14
C ALA A 18 31.61 -0.64 1.10
N THR A 19 31.85 -1.38 2.19
CA THR A 19 30.86 -1.65 3.24
C THR A 19 30.47 -0.36 3.96
N ARG A 20 31.44 0.42 4.43
CA ARG A 20 31.18 1.71 5.12
C ARG A 20 30.34 2.67 4.28
N THR A 21 30.62 2.74 2.97
CA THR A 21 29.84 3.61 2.06
C THR A 21 28.45 3.04 1.78
N GLY A 22 28.32 1.72 1.73
CA GLY A 22 27.02 1.04 1.67
C GLY A 22 26.17 1.28 2.92
N GLU A 23 26.76 1.18 4.11
CA GLU A 23 26.10 1.48 5.38
C GLU A 23 25.60 2.91 5.45
N PHE A 24 26.42 3.88 5.02
CA PHE A 24 26.00 5.27 4.93
C PHE A 24 24.80 5.47 3.98
N ALA A 25 24.79 4.79 2.84
CA ALA A 25 23.65 4.83 1.92
C ALA A 25 22.39 4.20 2.53
N MET A 26 22.53 3.09 3.27
CA MET A 26 21.42 2.45 4.00
C MET A 26 20.88 3.33 5.14
N LEU A 27 21.74 4.13 5.79
CA LEU A 27 21.33 5.14 6.76
C LEU A 27 20.47 6.23 6.12
N LEU A 28 20.89 6.76 4.96
CA LEU A 28 20.08 7.77 4.24
C LEU A 28 18.76 7.17 3.74
N TYR A 29 18.78 5.93 3.25
CA TYR A 29 17.58 5.20 2.87
C TYR A 29 16.57 5.12 4.02
N SER A 30 17.01 4.78 5.24
CA SER A 30 16.11 4.65 6.38
C SER A 30 15.56 6.02 6.82
N ILE A 31 16.37 7.07 6.84
CA ILE A 31 15.93 8.44 7.16
C ILE A 31 14.85 8.89 6.16
N VAL A 32 15.13 8.76 4.86
CA VAL A 32 14.18 9.15 3.81
C VAL A 32 12.92 8.29 3.87
N GLY A 33 13.04 6.99 4.13
CA GLY A 33 11.91 6.09 4.30
C GLY A 33 11.01 6.48 5.47
N VAL A 34 11.59 6.85 6.62
CA VAL A 34 10.84 7.30 7.81
C VAL A 34 10.14 8.62 7.55
N ILE A 35 10.84 9.61 7.00
CA ILE A 35 10.24 10.92 6.67
C ILE A 35 9.09 10.75 5.67
N THR A 36 9.29 9.90 4.66
CA THR A 36 8.25 9.58 3.68
C THR A 36 7.06 8.93 4.39
N GLY A 37 7.28 7.90 5.20
CA GLY A 37 6.24 7.18 5.92
C GLY A 37 5.43 8.06 6.89
N THR A 38 6.03 9.07 7.52
CA THR A 38 5.32 10.01 8.40
C THR A 38 4.52 11.05 7.62
N ILE A 39 5.02 11.47 6.46
CA ILE A 39 4.36 12.45 5.58
C ILE A 39 3.19 11.83 4.80
N LEU A 40 3.27 10.55 4.43
CA LEU A 40 2.28 9.85 3.61
C LEU A 40 0.83 9.95 4.13
N PRO A 41 0.56 9.66 5.42
CA PRO A 41 -0.78 9.78 5.97
C PRO A 41 -1.36 11.19 5.86
N HIS A 42 -0.50 12.22 5.94
CA HIS A 42 -0.93 13.61 5.78
C HIS A 42 -1.24 13.95 4.32
N LEU A 43 -0.45 13.46 3.36
CA LEU A 43 -0.77 13.63 1.93
C LEU A 43 -2.03 12.87 1.51
N ALA A 44 -2.26 11.70 2.12
CA ALA A 44 -3.45 10.89 1.90
C ALA A 44 -4.65 11.34 2.74
N SER A 45 -4.45 12.27 3.68
CA SER A 45 -5.54 12.79 4.51
C SER A 45 -6.53 13.51 3.60
N ARG A 46 -7.77 13.03 3.63
CA ARG A 46 -8.85 13.58 2.83
C ARG A 46 -9.45 14.76 3.56
N ASP A 47 -9.87 15.78 2.81
CA ASP A 47 -10.53 16.95 3.39
C ASP A 47 -11.75 16.51 4.21
N ARG A 48 -11.62 16.59 5.53
CA ARG A 48 -12.63 16.17 6.50
C ARG A 48 -13.95 16.91 6.32
N ARG A 49 -13.90 18.10 5.71
CA ARG A 49 -15.06 18.89 5.30
C ARG A 49 -15.96 18.16 4.30
N LEU A 50 -15.42 17.33 3.41
CA LEU A 50 -16.20 16.58 2.42
C LEU A 50 -16.65 15.20 2.94
N LEU A 51 -15.97 14.65 3.96
CA LEU A 51 -16.29 13.36 4.57
C LEU A 51 -17.24 13.45 5.76
N ALA A 52 -17.42 14.62 6.37
CA ALA A 52 -18.37 14.83 7.48
C ALA A 52 -19.83 14.54 7.07
N PHE A 53 -20.15 14.52 5.78
CA PHE A 53 -21.48 14.22 5.26
C PHE A 53 -21.80 12.72 5.16
N ASN A 54 -20.92 11.82 5.62
CA ASN A 54 -21.09 10.35 5.44
C ASN A 54 -21.97 9.66 6.50
N GLU A 55 -22.71 10.43 7.31
CA GLU A 55 -23.57 9.91 8.39
C GLU A 55 -25.07 9.88 8.04
N ASP A 56 -25.50 10.52 6.94
CA ASP A 56 -26.92 10.63 6.61
C ASP A 56 -27.36 9.48 5.70
N ILE A 57 -28.52 8.88 6.01
CA ILE A 57 -29.05 7.68 5.32
C ILE A 57 -29.79 8.05 4.01
N ASP A 58 -30.10 9.33 3.82
CA ASP A 58 -30.95 9.85 2.74
C ASP A 58 -30.17 10.80 1.81
N GLU A 59 -30.09 10.46 0.51
CA GLU A 59 -29.32 11.21 -0.49
C GLU A 59 -29.83 12.66 -0.64
N ASP A 60 -31.13 12.88 -0.48
CA ASP A 60 -31.74 14.20 -0.58
C ASP A 60 -31.36 15.11 0.60
N ALA A 61 -31.24 14.53 1.80
CA ALA A 61 -30.79 15.23 3.01
C ALA A 61 -29.30 15.61 2.90
N GLU A 62 -28.47 14.71 2.35
CA GLU A 62 -27.06 15.00 2.05
C GLU A 62 -26.94 16.17 1.08
N LEU A 63 -27.68 16.14 -0.04
CA LEU A 63 -27.63 17.17 -1.08
C LEU A 63 -28.09 18.55 -0.55
N ALA A 64 -29.11 18.59 0.31
CA ALA A 64 -29.58 19.82 0.95
C ALA A 64 -28.51 20.44 1.86
N ARG A 65 -27.79 19.62 2.64
CA ARG A 65 -26.66 20.09 3.48
C ARG A 65 -25.49 20.56 2.62
N LEU A 66 -25.17 19.84 1.54
CA LEU A 66 -24.13 20.23 0.59
C LEU A 66 -24.39 21.63 0.01
N ARG A 67 -25.62 21.89 -0.42
CA ARG A 67 -26.08 23.21 -0.88
C ARG A 67 -25.90 24.29 0.18
N HIS A 68 -26.24 24.00 1.44
CA HIS A 68 -26.06 24.95 2.55
C HIS A 68 -24.59 25.31 2.75
N THR A 69 -23.70 24.31 2.82
CA THR A 69 -22.26 24.53 3.02
C THR A 69 -21.61 25.29 1.86
N VAL A 70 -21.99 25.00 0.61
CA VAL A 70 -21.49 25.76 -0.56
C VAL A 70 -21.93 27.23 -0.48
N ARG A 71 -23.16 27.51 -0.03
CA ARG A 71 -23.65 28.88 0.18
C ARG A 71 -22.87 29.60 1.29
N GLU A 72 -22.59 28.92 2.40
CA GLU A 72 -21.76 29.46 3.50
C GLU A 72 -20.34 29.79 3.01
N TRP A 73 -19.67 28.86 2.33
CA TRP A 73 -18.33 29.09 1.80
C TRP A 73 -18.29 30.23 0.79
N ARG A 74 -19.37 30.42 0.02
CA ARG A 74 -19.51 31.57 -0.87
C ARG A 74 -19.69 32.87 -0.09
N ALA A 75 -20.52 32.88 0.95
CA ALA A 75 -20.70 34.04 1.81
C ALA A 75 -19.37 34.44 2.48
N ASP A 76 -18.60 33.47 2.95
CA ASP A 76 -17.27 33.70 3.53
C ASP A 76 -16.23 34.16 2.49
N ALA A 77 -16.24 33.57 1.29
CA ALA A 77 -15.36 33.97 0.19
C ALA A 77 -15.69 35.40 -0.30
N ALA A 78 -16.98 35.76 -0.36
CA ALA A 78 -17.46 37.09 -0.71
C ALA A 78 -17.07 38.12 0.36
N ARG A 79 -17.19 37.77 1.66
CA ARG A 79 -16.71 38.61 2.78
C ARG A 79 -15.21 38.87 2.71
N GLN A 80 -14.44 37.92 2.19
CA GLN A 80 -12.97 38.02 2.08
C GLN A 80 -12.49 38.54 0.71
N GLY A 81 -13.40 38.85 -0.23
CA GLY A 81 -13.05 39.32 -1.58
C GLY A 81 -12.26 38.30 -2.42
N LYS A 82 -12.34 37.01 -2.11
CA LYS A 82 -11.60 35.94 -2.80
C LYS A 82 -12.52 35.08 -3.65
N PRO A 83 -12.06 34.54 -4.79
CA PRO A 83 -12.84 33.58 -5.56
C PRO A 83 -13.07 32.30 -4.74
N LEU A 84 -14.24 31.68 -4.89
CA LEU A 84 -14.60 30.42 -4.23
C LEU A 84 -13.58 29.33 -4.58
N ARG A 85 -12.76 28.93 -3.60
CA ARG A 85 -11.85 27.79 -3.74
C ARG A 85 -12.56 26.54 -3.25
N LEU A 86 -12.97 25.69 -4.19
CA LEU A 86 -13.43 24.36 -3.83
C LEU A 86 -12.26 23.56 -3.23
N PRO A 87 -12.55 22.64 -2.29
CA PRO A 87 -11.55 21.70 -1.79
C PRO A 87 -10.90 20.96 -2.95
N ILE A 88 -9.57 20.92 -2.98
CA ILE A 88 -8.83 20.23 -4.03
C ILE A 88 -8.98 18.74 -3.78
N MET A 89 -9.23 17.95 -4.83
CA MET A 89 -9.34 16.50 -4.70
C MET A 89 -8.02 15.95 -4.09
N PRO A 90 -8.06 15.27 -2.93
CA PRO A 90 -6.85 14.75 -2.31
C PRO A 90 -6.16 13.74 -3.22
N PHE A 91 -4.85 13.59 -3.06
CA PHE A 91 -4.07 12.62 -3.82
C PHE A 91 -4.65 11.21 -3.60
N LEU A 92 -5.14 10.65 -4.69
CA LEU A 92 -5.69 9.31 -4.76
C LEU A 92 -4.61 8.32 -4.30
N LEU A 93 -4.91 7.44 -3.33
CA LEU A 93 -3.97 6.42 -2.85
C LEU A 93 -3.39 5.61 -4.02
N ARG A 94 -4.25 5.28 -5.00
CA ARG A 94 -3.84 4.64 -6.25
C ARG A 94 -2.84 5.46 -7.05
N ASN A 95 -3.04 6.78 -7.17
CA ASN A 95 -2.12 7.64 -7.91
C ASN A 95 -0.76 7.73 -7.21
N ILE A 96 -0.74 7.86 -5.87
CA ILE A 96 0.50 7.84 -5.07
C ILE A 96 1.23 6.52 -5.30
N TRP A 97 0.51 5.39 -5.25
CA TRP A 97 1.11 4.07 -5.47
C TRP A 97 1.64 3.88 -6.89
N THR A 98 0.89 4.28 -7.92
CA THR A 98 1.38 4.25 -9.30
C THR A 98 2.56 5.17 -9.51
N GLY A 99 2.57 6.35 -8.87
CA GLY A 99 3.67 7.31 -8.95
C GLY A 99 4.95 6.74 -8.36
N ALA A 100 4.86 6.06 -7.22
CA ALA A 100 6.01 5.39 -6.61
C ALA A 100 6.54 4.21 -7.45
N LEU A 101 5.65 3.41 -8.05
CA LEU A 101 6.06 2.33 -8.95
C LEU A 101 6.73 2.86 -10.22
N LEU A 102 6.20 3.95 -10.80
CA LEU A 102 6.80 4.62 -11.95
C LEU A 102 8.14 5.27 -11.58
N LEU A 103 8.24 5.91 -10.41
CA LEU A 103 9.49 6.47 -9.90
C LEU A 103 10.54 5.36 -9.75
N PHE A 104 10.19 4.22 -9.14
CA PHE A 104 11.10 3.09 -8.99
C PHE A 104 11.56 2.53 -10.36
N SER A 105 10.63 2.36 -11.30
CA SER A 105 10.95 1.92 -12.66
C SER A 105 11.86 2.94 -13.37
N LEU A 106 11.58 4.24 -13.26
CA LEU A 106 12.44 5.30 -13.80
C LEU A 106 13.84 5.29 -13.19
N LEU A 107 13.95 5.13 -11.87
CA LEU A 107 15.24 5.04 -11.17
C LEU A 107 16.04 3.83 -11.66
N THR A 108 15.42 2.66 -11.74
CA THR A 108 16.09 1.42 -12.16
C THR A 108 16.46 1.43 -13.65
N PHE A 109 15.64 1.99 -14.54
CA PHE A 109 16.00 2.19 -15.94
C PHE A 109 17.03 3.32 -16.15
N SER A 110 17.07 4.32 -15.28
CA SER A 110 18.12 5.35 -15.30
C SER A 110 19.53 4.74 -15.22
N THR A 111 19.69 3.56 -14.60
CA THR A 111 20.96 2.81 -14.57
C THR A 111 21.52 2.42 -15.96
N LEU A 112 20.71 2.47 -17.02
CA LEU A 112 21.16 2.23 -18.41
C LEU A 112 21.85 3.46 -19.01
N PHE A 113 21.33 4.65 -18.73
CA PHE A 113 21.87 5.92 -19.26
C PHE A 113 23.16 6.32 -18.54
N ILE A 114 23.32 5.86 -17.30
CA ILE A 114 24.51 6.12 -16.48
C ILE A 114 25.70 5.32 -17.04
N SER A 115 25.52 4.07 -17.47
CA SER A 115 26.61 3.27 -18.02
C SER A 115 27.25 3.82 -19.30
N THR A 116 26.55 4.68 -20.05
CA THR A 116 27.08 5.25 -21.31
C THR A 116 27.71 6.64 -21.15
N VAL A 117 27.28 7.43 -20.15
CA VAL A 117 27.75 8.81 -19.93
C VAL A 117 28.88 8.90 -18.89
N VAL A 118 28.98 7.91 -18.00
CA VAL A 118 29.87 7.94 -16.82
C VAL A 118 31.35 7.72 -17.12
N GLN A 119 31.72 7.22 -18.31
CA GLN A 119 33.12 6.96 -18.63
C GLN A 119 34.00 8.23 -18.63
N GLY A 120 33.41 9.44 -18.55
CA GLY A 120 34.12 10.73 -18.41
C GLY A 120 33.84 11.54 -17.14
N MET A 121 33.04 11.06 -16.16
CA MET A 121 32.61 11.88 -15.03
C MET A 121 33.45 11.64 -13.75
N LEU A 122 33.87 12.75 -13.12
CA LEU A 122 34.64 12.79 -11.86
C LEU A 122 34.16 11.77 -10.81
N SER A 123 35.09 10.97 -10.29
CA SER A 123 34.92 9.95 -9.23
C SER A 123 33.96 10.29 -8.08
N LEU A 124 33.90 11.55 -7.65
CA LEU A 124 33.01 11.95 -6.55
C LEU A 124 31.51 11.90 -6.95
N THR A 125 31.19 12.21 -8.20
CA THR A 125 29.81 12.36 -8.67
C THR A 125 29.11 11.01 -8.81
N LEU A 126 29.84 9.94 -9.14
CA LEU A 126 29.26 8.60 -9.30
C LEU A 126 28.80 8.00 -7.97
N ARG A 127 29.59 8.20 -6.91
CA ARG A 127 29.24 7.75 -5.55
C ARG A 127 28.05 8.51 -4.99
N LEU A 128 27.98 9.82 -5.23
CA LEU A 128 26.82 10.64 -4.85
C LEU A 128 25.56 10.17 -5.59
N GLN A 129 25.68 9.86 -6.88
CA GLN A 129 24.56 9.36 -7.68
C GLN A 129 24.02 8.02 -7.16
N ALA A 130 24.90 7.07 -6.84
CA ALA A 130 24.49 5.79 -6.27
C ALA A 130 23.85 5.96 -4.88
N THR A 131 24.33 6.92 -4.08
CA THR A 131 23.76 7.23 -2.76
C THR A 131 22.37 7.86 -2.88
N ILE A 132 22.20 8.81 -3.80
CA ILE A 132 20.90 9.43 -4.11
C ILE A 132 19.91 8.40 -4.67
N PHE A 133 20.38 7.50 -5.54
CA PHE A 133 19.56 6.41 -6.04
C PHE A 133 19.03 5.53 -4.90
N ILE A 134 19.92 5.07 -4.01
CA ILE A 134 19.54 4.24 -2.86
C ILE A 134 18.56 4.98 -1.94
N SER A 135 18.78 6.26 -1.66
CA SER A 135 17.88 7.04 -0.80
C SER A 135 16.49 7.25 -1.43
N LEU A 136 16.40 7.50 -2.74
CA LEU A 136 15.13 7.64 -3.46
C LEU A 136 14.34 6.33 -3.55
N VAL A 137 15.03 5.18 -3.60
CA VAL A 137 14.37 3.87 -3.48
C VAL A 137 13.64 3.74 -2.13
N GLY A 138 14.14 4.39 -1.08
CA GLY A 138 13.48 4.47 0.23
C GLY A 138 12.09 5.11 0.18
N VAL A 139 11.91 6.15 -0.64
CA VAL A 139 10.59 6.77 -0.88
C VAL A 139 9.64 5.75 -1.50
N CYS A 140 10.10 5.05 -2.53
CA CYS A 140 9.30 4.06 -3.25
C CYS A 140 8.90 2.89 -2.34
N TRP A 141 9.82 2.43 -1.50
CA TRP A 141 9.59 1.36 -0.54
C TRP A 141 8.55 1.73 0.51
N ALA A 142 8.66 2.93 1.09
CA ALA A 142 7.71 3.42 2.08
C ALA A 142 6.28 3.46 1.53
N VAL A 143 6.13 3.94 0.28
CA VAL A 143 4.83 3.96 -0.41
C VAL A 143 4.30 2.54 -0.70
N ALA A 144 5.17 1.65 -1.18
CA ALA A 144 4.80 0.28 -1.52
C ALA A 144 4.33 -0.52 -0.31
N MET A 145 4.89 -0.27 0.87
CA MET A 145 4.44 -0.89 2.12
C MET A 145 3.17 -0.22 2.64
N TRP A 146 3.10 1.10 2.64
CA TRP A 146 2.00 1.81 3.30
C TRP A 146 0.67 1.75 2.54
N VAL A 147 0.67 1.97 1.21
CA VAL A 147 -0.57 2.16 0.45
C VAL A 147 -1.47 0.93 0.44
N PRO A 148 -0.97 -0.31 0.19
CA PRO A 148 -1.84 -1.49 0.17
C PRO A 148 -2.55 -1.71 1.50
N PHE A 149 -1.86 -1.56 2.63
CA PHE A 149 -2.47 -1.66 3.95
C PHE A 149 -3.52 -0.56 4.18
N ALA A 150 -3.25 0.67 3.76
CA ALA A 150 -4.21 1.77 3.87
C ALA A 150 -5.49 1.49 3.06
N ILE A 151 -5.38 0.93 1.85
CA ILE A 151 -6.51 0.54 1.01
C ILE A 151 -7.31 -0.60 1.68
N ILE A 152 -6.64 -1.63 2.18
CA ILE A 152 -7.29 -2.78 2.82
C ILE A 152 -8.05 -2.35 4.08
N MET A 153 -7.45 -1.53 4.93
CA MET A 153 -8.08 -1.03 6.16
C MET A 153 -9.30 -0.15 5.87
N GLU A 154 -9.26 0.63 4.80
CA GLU A 154 -10.40 1.41 4.34
C GLU A 154 -11.56 0.51 3.87
N VAL A 155 -11.27 -0.48 3.01
CA VAL A 155 -12.31 -1.42 2.53
C VAL A 155 -12.89 -2.23 3.69
N LEU A 156 -12.07 -2.64 4.66
CA LEU A 156 -12.53 -3.34 5.85
C LEU A 156 -13.47 -2.49 6.71
N LYS A 157 -13.17 -1.19 6.86
CA LYS A 157 -14.00 -0.26 7.63
C LYS A 157 -15.40 -0.10 7.02
N ASP A 158 -15.49 -0.07 5.69
CA ASP A 158 -16.77 0.06 4.98
C ASP A 158 -17.58 -1.25 5.00
N GLY A 159 -16.91 -2.40 4.94
CA GLY A 159 -17.56 -3.72 5.06
C GLY A 159 -18.15 -4.01 6.44
N SER A 160 -17.63 -3.35 7.49
CA SER A 160 -18.22 -3.34 8.83
C SER A 160 -19.29 -2.25 8.97
N SER A 161 -20.39 -2.36 8.22
CA SER A 161 -21.52 -1.45 8.35
C SER A 161 -22.04 -1.40 9.81
N PRO A 162 -22.43 -0.21 10.33
CA PRO A 162 -22.95 -0.07 11.69
C PRO A 162 -24.19 -0.93 11.99
N ASN A 163 -24.92 -1.39 10.97
CA ASN A 163 -26.03 -2.33 11.16
C ASN A 163 -25.54 -3.73 11.59
N SER A 164 -24.37 -4.15 11.10
CA SER A 164 -23.73 -5.42 11.51
C SER A 164 -23.14 -5.32 12.92
N THR A 165 -22.63 -4.15 13.32
CA THR A 165 -22.20 -3.92 14.71
C THR A 165 -23.38 -3.69 15.64
N ALA A 166 -24.52 -3.14 15.20
CA ALA A 166 -25.75 -3.08 16.00
C ALA A 166 -26.33 -4.49 16.26
N LEU A 167 -26.23 -5.40 15.28
CA LEU A 167 -26.56 -6.82 15.46
C LEU A 167 -25.56 -7.54 16.38
N ALA A 168 -24.27 -7.20 16.34
CA ALA A 168 -23.24 -7.76 17.24
C ALA A 168 -23.24 -7.11 18.64
N ALA A 169 -23.65 -5.85 18.75
CA ALA A 169 -23.79 -5.06 19.97
C ALA A 169 -25.19 -5.20 20.60
N ARG A 170 -26.09 -5.96 19.97
CA ARG A 170 -27.15 -6.67 20.68
C ARG A 170 -26.47 -7.70 21.58
N ARG A 171 -25.90 -7.17 22.67
CA ARG A 171 -25.48 -7.89 23.87
C ARG A 171 -26.54 -8.97 24.05
N PRO A 172 -26.20 -10.27 23.99
CA PRO A 172 -27.20 -11.29 24.24
C PRO A 172 -27.79 -10.91 25.59
N SER A 173 -29.06 -10.53 25.61
CA SER A 173 -29.78 -10.32 26.86
C SER A 173 -29.58 -11.63 27.57
N HIS A 174 -28.77 -11.59 28.64
CA HIS A 174 -28.63 -12.71 29.54
C HIS A 174 -30.03 -12.87 30.11
N THR A 175 -30.87 -13.65 29.44
CA THR A 175 -32.10 -14.13 30.01
C THR A 175 -31.61 -14.96 31.18
N ARG A 176 -31.59 -14.37 32.37
CA ARG A 176 -31.50 -15.12 33.61
C ARG A 176 -32.67 -16.07 33.52
N VAL A 177 -32.37 -17.30 33.09
CA VAL A 177 -33.29 -18.42 33.20
C VAL A 177 -33.52 -18.55 34.69
N LEU A 178 -34.63 -17.98 35.16
CA LEU A 178 -35.16 -18.30 36.47
C LEU A 178 -35.36 -19.81 36.45
N SER A 179 -34.58 -20.49 37.26
CA SER A 179 -34.59 -21.93 37.46
C SER A 179 -35.99 -22.39 37.88
N THR A 180 -36.82 -22.75 36.90
CA THR A 180 -38.05 -23.51 37.13
C THR A 180 -37.68 -24.95 36.79
N PRO A 181 -37.73 -25.89 37.74
CA PRO A 181 -37.24 -27.23 37.51
C PRO A 181 -38.23 -27.99 36.59
N PRO A 182 -37.83 -28.45 35.40
CA PRO A 182 -38.62 -29.45 34.71
C PRO A 182 -38.22 -30.82 35.28
N ALA A 183 -39.21 -31.50 35.85
CA ALA A 183 -39.08 -32.87 36.27
C ALA A 183 -38.76 -33.79 35.08
N ILE A 184 -37.75 -34.64 35.27
CA ILE A 184 -37.61 -36.00 34.71
C ILE A 184 -37.28 -36.12 33.20
N ARG A 185 -36.00 -36.38 32.88
CA ARG A 185 -35.43 -37.71 32.50
C ARG A 185 -33.95 -37.51 32.11
N ARG A 186 -33.03 -38.14 32.85
CA ARG A 186 -31.59 -38.14 32.55
C ARG A 186 -31.28 -39.16 31.46
N PRO A 187 -30.56 -38.78 30.39
CA PRO A 187 -29.51 -39.61 29.82
C PRO A 187 -28.16 -39.10 30.32
N GLN A 188 -27.31 -40.04 30.74
CA GLN A 188 -25.93 -39.81 31.18
C GLN A 188 -25.16 -38.99 30.13
N ILE A 189 -24.72 -37.78 30.46
CA ILE A 189 -23.80 -37.00 29.64
C ILE A 189 -22.39 -37.36 30.11
N ASP A 190 -21.69 -38.13 29.29
CA ASP A 190 -20.29 -38.47 29.44
C ASP A 190 -19.43 -37.20 29.20
N GLU A 191 -18.43 -36.98 30.06
CA GLU A 191 -17.61 -35.76 30.13
C GLU A 191 -16.58 -35.65 28.98
N ARG A 192 -16.55 -36.66 28.09
CA ARG A 192 -15.66 -36.78 26.93
C ARG A 192 -16.26 -36.25 25.63
N GLN A 193 -17.14 -35.26 25.68
CA GLN A 193 -17.60 -34.60 24.46
C GLN A 193 -16.61 -33.49 24.06
N PRO A 194 -15.97 -33.58 22.88
CA PRO A 194 -15.15 -32.48 22.39
C PRO A 194 -16.07 -31.26 22.19
N LEU A 195 -15.67 -30.10 22.72
CA LEU A 195 -16.32 -28.80 22.51
C LEU A 195 -16.14 -28.35 21.06
N LEU A 196 -16.68 -29.11 20.12
CA LEU A 196 -16.79 -28.71 18.74
C LEU A 196 -17.81 -27.58 18.68
N ARG A 197 -17.24 -26.37 18.58
CA ARG A 197 -17.90 -25.11 18.27
C ARG A 197 -18.75 -25.25 17.00
N ARG A 198 -19.97 -25.77 17.16
CA ARG A 198 -20.95 -26.04 16.10
C ARG A 198 -21.64 -24.78 15.56
N ARG A 199 -21.16 -23.58 15.91
CA ARG A 199 -21.77 -22.30 15.49
C ARG A 199 -21.24 -21.75 14.17
N SER A 200 -20.14 -22.26 13.64
CA SER A 200 -19.70 -21.86 12.28
C SER A 200 -20.50 -22.53 11.17
N PHE A 201 -21.18 -23.65 11.46
CA PHE A 201 -21.91 -24.43 10.45
C PHE A 201 -23.40 -24.08 10.36
N GLU A 202 -24.00 -23.59 11.45
CA GLU A 202 -25.43 -23.27 11.50
C GLU A 202 -25.77 -21.93 10.80
N ALA A 203 -24.77 -21.06 10.58
CA ALA A 203 -24.93 -19.86 9.75
C ALA A 203 -25.07 -20.17 8.24
N TYR A 204 -24.91 -21.44 7.82
CA TYR A 204 -25.06 -21.87 6.44
C TYR A 204 -26.43 -22.54 6.17
N ALA A 205 -27.24 -22.76 7.21
CA ALA A 205 -28.51 -23.49 7.11
C ALA A 205 -29.74 -22.60 6.88
N SER A 206 -29.58 -21.28 6.74
CA SER A 206 -30.66 -20.34 6.44
C SER A 206 -30.51 -19.77 5.02
N ASN A 207 -31.42 -20.17 4.13
CA ASN A 207 -31.65 -19.68 2.76
C ASN A 207 -30.49 -19.83 1.75
N PRO A 208 -30.60 -20.73 0.74
CA PRO A 208 -29.64 -20.80 -0.37
C PRO A 208 -29.68 -19.59 -1.33
N ASP A 209 -30.66 -18.69 -1.19
CA ASP A 209 -30.84 -17.52 -2.08
C ASP A 209 -30.27 -16.20 -1.51
N GLU A 210 -29.70 -16.23 -0.32
CA GLU A 210 -29.12 -15.05 0.32
C GLU A 210 -27.64 -15.33 0.57
N ILE A 211 -26.77 -14.85 -0.33
CA ILE A 211 -25.31 -14.89 -0.10
C ILE A 211 -25.08 -14.14 1.21
N PRO A 212 -24.76 -14.81 2.33
CA PRO A 212 -24.54 -14.11 3.58
C PRO A 212 -23.20 -13.42 3.37
N ILE A 213 -23.22 -12.11 3.15
CA ILE A 213 -22.03 -11.27 3.25
C ILE A 213 -21.68 -11.28 4.75
N ALA A 214 -21.10 -12.38 5.22
CA ALA A 214 -20.52 -12.46 6.54
C ALA A 214 -19.51 -11.31 6.63
N PRO A 215 -19.53 -10.49 7.70
CA PRO A 215 -18.58 -9.40 7.86
C PRO A 215 -17.19 -10.00 7.71
N MET A 216 -16.47 -9.59 6.66
CA MET A 216 -15.17 -10.16 6.33
C MET A 216 -14.27 -9.95 7.55
N ALA A 217 -13.87 -11.04 8.21
CA ALA A 217 -13.02 -10.95 9.39
C ALA A 217 -11.72 -10.23 8.98
N GLY A 218 -11.53 -9.00 9.45
CA GLY A 218 -10.38 -8.17 9.06
C GLY A 218 -9.04 -8.85 9.30
N GLY A 219 -8.95 -9.69 10.33
CA GLY A 219 -7.78 -10.53 10.58
C GLY A 219 -7.51 -11.57 9.49
N THR A 220 -8.55 -12.17 8.88
CA THR A 220 -8.41 -13.12 7.78
C THR A 220 -7.96 -12.41 6.50
N VAL A 221 -8.54 -11.25 6.18
CA VAL A 221 -8.13 -10.45 4.99
C VAL A 221 -6.68 -10.00 5.12
N LEU A 222 -6.28 -9.53 6.31
CA LEU A 222 -4.89 -9.14 6.58
C LEU A 222 -3.94 -10.34 6.51
N GLY A 223 -4.35 -11.50 7.03
CA GLY A 223 -3.57 -12.75 6.95
C GLY A 223 -3.36 -13.21 5.51
N ILE A 224 -4.40 -13.16 4.67
CA ILE A 224 -4.30 -13.49 3.24
C ILE A 224 -3.37 -12.51 2.51
N HIS A 225 -3.43 -11.22 2.84
CA HIS A 225 -2.54 -10.22 2.24
C HIS A 225 -1.06 -10.51 2.54
N ASN A 226 -0.72 -10.82 3.79
CA ASN A 226 0.64 -11.19 4.16
C ASN A 226 1.12 -12.44 3.42
N LEU A 227 0.27 -13.47 3.30
CA LEU A 227 0.59 -14.66 2.50
C LEU A 227 0.80 -14.32 1.02
N ALA A 228 -0.02 -13.42 0.46
CA ALA A 228 0.05 -12.99 -0.92
C ALA A 228 1.32 -12.19 -1.25
N ILE A 229 1.96 -11.54 -0.27
CA ILE A 229 3.25 -10.85 -0.46
C ILE A 229 4.41 -11.86 -0.54
N VAL A 230 4.33 -12.97 0.21
CA VAL A 230 5.43 -13.93 0.33
C VAL A 230 5.59 -14.79 -0.93
N MET A 231 4.50 -15.17 -1.60
CA MET A 231 4.59 -16.03 -2.79
C MET A 231 5.42 -15.41 -3.93
N PRO A 232 5.19 -14.14 -4.34
CA PRO A 232 6.05 -13.47 -5.30
C PRO A 232 7.50 -13.33 -4.83
N GLN A 233 7.76 -13.16 -3.54
CA GLN A 233 9.11 -13.05 -3.00
C GLN A 233 9.94 -14.31 -3.28
N PHE A 234 9.34 -15.50 -3.16
CA PHE A 234 10.01 -16.76 -3.53
C PHE A 234 10.33 -16.83 -5.02
N VAL A 235 9.39 -16.43 -5.87
CA VAL A 235 9.59 -16.39 -7.33
C VAL A 235 10.73 -15.44 -7.69
N VAL A 236 10.76 -14.25 -7.10
CA VAL A 236 11.82 -13.25 -7.33
C VAL A 236 13.18 -13.77 -6.89
N ALA A 237 13.27 -14.53 -5.80
CA ALA A 237 14.54 -15.12 -5.36
C ALA A 237 15.09 -16.14 -6.39
N LEU A 238 14.22 -17.00 -6.93
CA LEU A 238 14.60 -17.97 -7.97
C LEU A 238 15.05 -17.27 -9.26
N VAL A 239 14.29 -16.26 -9.72
CA VAL A 239 14.64 -15.48 -10.91
C VAL A 239 15.95 -14.73 -10.71
N THR A 240 16.17 -14.15 -9.53
CA THR A 240 17.43 -13.45 -9.19
C THR A 240 18.62 -14.40 -9.25
N SER A 241 18.50 -15.62 -8.71
CA SER A 241 19.53 -16.65 -8.81
C SER A 241 19.83 -17.04 -10.27
N ALA A 242 18.79 -17.19 -11.09
CA ALA A 242 18.94 -17.48 -12.52
C ALA A 242 19.65 -16.33 -13.26
N ILE A 243 19.30 -15.07 -12.97
CA ILE A 243 19.95 -13.89 -13.58
C ILE A 243 21.45 -13.88 -13.24
N PHE A 244 21.81 -14.07 -11.98
CA PHE A 244 23.23 -14.11 -11.59
C PHE A 244 23.98 -15.26 -12.30
N ARG A 245 23.38 -16.45 -12.39
CA ARG A 245 23.97 -17.59 -13.10
C ARG A 245 24.20 -17.32 -14.58
N VAL A 246 23.30 -16.58 -15.24
CA VAL A 246 23.39 -16.27 -16.67
C VAL A 246 24.36 -15.11 -16.94
N VAL A 247 24.33 -14.07 -16.11
CA VAL A 247 25.06 -12.81 -16.35
C VAL A 247 26.49 -12.87 -15.83
N ASP A 248 26.71 -13.41 -14.63
CA ASP A 248 28.03 -13.45 -14.02
C ASP A 248 28.72 -14.81 -14.22
N GLY A 249 28.07 -15.74 -14.94
CA GLY A 249 28.59 -17.07 -15.29
C GLY A 249 28.72 -18.01 -14.10
N THR A 250 28.99 -19.29 -14.36
CA THR A 250 29.37 -20.24 -13.30
C THR A 250 30.73 -19.82 -12.75
N THR A 251 30.77 -19.15 -11.59
CA THR A 251 31.92 -19.30 -10.70
C THR A 251 32.04 -20.80 -10.41
N ASN A 252 32.91 -21.50 -11.13
CA ASN A 252 33.23 -22.88 -10.81
C ASN A 252 33.72 -22.87 -9.35
N PRO A 253 33.15 -23.69 -8.46
CA PRO A 253 33.55 -23.72 -7.05
C PRO A 253 35.01 -24.18 -6.85
N ASP A 254 35.67 -24.65 -7.92
CA ASP A 254 37.01 -25.23 -7.91
C ASP A 254 38.11 -24.33 -8.52
N GLU A 255 37.77 -23.14 -9.03
CA GLU A 255 38.78 -22.15 -9.44
C GLU A 255 39.13 -21.26 -8.26
N PRO A 256 40.43 -21.04 -7.95
CA PRO A 256 40.82 -20.10 -6.92
C PRO A 256 40.24 -18.75 -7.33
N THR A 257 39.33 -18.23 -6.52
CA THR A 257 38.65 -16.94 -6.74
C THR A 257 39.68 -15.93 -7.24
N ASP A 258 39.76 -15.72 -8.56
CA ASP A 258 40.42 -14.55 -9.11
C ASP A 258 39.79 -13.41 -8.33
N GLY A 259 40.59 -12.68 -7.55
CA GLY A 259 40.14 -11.74 -6.53
C GLY A 259 39.40 -10.58 -7.17
N HIS A 260 38.21 -10.85 -7.70
CA HIS A 260 37.34 -10.07 -8.55
C HIS A 260 35.90 -10.33 -8.07
N THR A 261 35.61 -9.92 -6.83
CA THR A 261 34.28 -10.00 -6.22
C THR A 261 33.30 -9.06 -6.91
N TYR A 262 33.77 -7.87 -7.33
CA TYR A 262 32.91 -6.81 -7.88
C TYR A 262 33.30 -6.40 -9.30
N LEU A 263 34.57 -6.52 -9.66
CA LEU A 263 35.09 -6.10 -10.95
C LEU A 263 34.57 -7.04 -12.07
N GLY A 264 34.04 -6.47 -13.16
CA GLY A 264 33.54 -7.23 -14.32
C GLY A 264 32.16 -7.88 -14.16
N LYS A 265 31.58 -7.92 -12.95
CA LYS A 265 30.25 -8.49 -12.70
C LYS A 265 29.16 -7.44 -12.87
N THR A 266 28.11 -7.77 -13.62
CA THR A 266 26.98 -6.86 -13.89
C THR A 266 25.63 -7.41 -13.43
N GLY A 267 25.61 -8.56 -12.75
CA GLY A 267 24.40 -9.23 -12.28
C GLY A 267 23.46 -8.34 -11.47
N VAL A 268 23.97 -7.52 -10.53
CA VAL A 268 23.12 -6.64 -9.70
C VAL A 268 22.39 -5.62 -10.57
N GLY A 269 23.06 -5.05 -11.57
CA GLY A 269 22.43 -4.13 -12.52
C GLY A 269 21.28 -4.78 -13.29
N TRP A 270 21.46 -6.02 -13.75
CA TRP A 270 20.41 -6.78 -14.43
C TRP A 270 19.24 -7.15 -13.53
N VAL A 271 19.49 -7.54 -12.29
CA VAL A 271 18.45 -7.83 -11.29
C VAL A 271 17.62 -6.57 -11.01
N LEU A 272 18.27 -5.42 -10.82
CA LEU A 272 17.58 -4.14 -10.62
C LEU A 272 16.71 -3.75 -11.81
N ARG A 273 17.20 -3.95 -13.05
CA ARG A 273 16.43 -3.68 -14.28
C ARG A 273 15.24 -4.61 -14.44
N PHE A 274 15.41 -5.90 -14.13
CA PHE A 274 14.31 -6.84 -14.10
C PHE A 274 13.23 -6.43 -13.09
N GLY A 275 13.64 -6.01 -11.88
CA GLY A 275 12.72 -5.42 -10.89
C GLY A 275 12.02 -4.15 -11.41
N GLY A 276 12.73 -3.29 -12.12
CA GLY A 276 12.19 -2.10 -12.79
C GLY A 276 11.12 -2.40 -13.85
N LEU A 277 11.32 -3.48 -14.62
CA LEU A 277 10.36 -3.96 -15.60
C LEU A 277 9.11 -4.54 -14.90
N MET A 278 9.30 -5.36 -13.86
CA MET A 278 8.20 -5.95 -13.11
C MET A 278 7.35 -4.90 -12.39
N THR A 279 7.97 -3.87 -11.82
CA THR A 279 7.24 -2.76 -11.19
C THR A 279 6.48 -1.90 -12.21
N LEU A 280 6.97 -1.78 -13.44
CA LEU A 280 6.23 -1.14 -14.54
C LEU A 280 4.94 -1.91 -14.87
N PHE A 281 5.01 -3.25 -14.98
CA PHE A 281 3.82 -4.08 -15.10
C PHE A 281 2.90 -3.93 -13.88
N GLY A 282 3.47 -3.89 -12.69
CA GLY A 282 2.75 -3.59 -11.46
C GLY A 282 1.98 -2.27 -11.52
N ALA A 283 2.60 -1.21 -12.04
CA ALA A 283 1.96 0.10 -12.19
C ALA A 283 0.73 0.05 -13.12
N LEU A 284 0.77 -0.78 -14.17
CA LEU A 284 -0.39 -1.01 -15.05
C LEU A 284 -1.49 -1.79 -14.33
N ILE A 285 -1.14 -2.80 -13.54
CA ILE A 285 -2.10 -3.61 -12.77
C ILE A 285 -2.77 -2.78 -11.67
N VAL A 286 -2.02 -1.91 -10.98
CA VAL A 286 -2.57 -1.02 -9.94
C VAL A 286 -3.67 -0.12 -10.49
N ARG A 287 -3.61 0.29 -11.77
CA ARG A 287 -4.68 1.06 -12.41
C ARG A 287 -5.99 0.29 -12.56
N ARG A 288 -5.95 -1.05 -12.57
CA ARG A 288 -7.15 -1.90 -12.58
C ARG A 288 -7.79 -2.09 -11.21
N VAL A 289 -7.10 -1.70 -10.13
CA VAL A 289 -7.70 -1.73 -8.79
C VAL A 289 -8.84 -0.72 -8.74
N SER A 290 -10.03 -1.21 -8.33
CA SER A 290 -11.22 -0.38 -8.20
C SER A 290 -10.96 0.77 -7.24
N PRO A 291 -11.42 2.00 -7.56
CA PRO A 291 -11.28 3.13 -6.64
C PRO A 291 -12.01 2.81 -5.33
N THR A 292 -11.45 3.27 -4.21
CA THR A 292 -12.03 2.96 -2.90
C THR A 292 -13.43 3.57 -2.76
N PRO A 293 -14.33 3.01 -1.93
CA PRO A 293 -15.72 3.47 -1.86
C PRO A 293 -15.82 4.96 -1.48
N THR A 294 -14.98 5.39 -0.55
CA THR A 294 -14.80 6.78 -0.13
C THR A 294 -14.28 7.69 -1.24
N GLU A 295 -13.41 7.20 -2.14
CA GLU A 295 -12.95 7.93 -3.32
C GLU A 295 -14.12 8.17 -4.28
N LYS A 296 -14.97 7.17 -4.51
CA LYS A 296 -16.17 7.30 -5.34
C LYS A 296 -17.15 8.32 -4.74
N ALA A 297 -17.40 8.24 -3.43
CA ALA A 297 -18.26 9.18 -2.71
C ALA A 297 -17.71 10.63 -2.80
N MET A 298 -16.41 10.81 -2.62
CA MET A 298 -15.76 12.13 -2.73
C MET A 298 -15.89 12.72 -4.14
N ARG A 299 -15.68 11.91 -5.19
CA ARG A 299 -15.81 12.36 -6.58
C ARG A 299 -17.24 12.75 -6.93
N ARG A 300 -18.22 11.98 -6.47
CA ARG A 300 -19.64 12.30 -6.61
C ARG A 300 -19.94 13.68 -5.99
N ARG A 301 -19.53 13.90 -4.74
CA ARG A 301 -19.73 15.16 -4.00
C ARG A 301 -19.05 16.37 -4.66
N LEU A 302 -17.81 16.20 -5.15
CA LEU A 302 -17.10 17.25 -5.89
C LEU A 302 -17.83 17.62 -7.18
N GLY A 303 -18.35 16.63 -7.91
CA GLY A 303 -19.18 16.86 -9.10
C GLY A 303 -20.45 17.64 -8.77
N GLU A 304 -21.17 17.24 -7.72
CA GLU A 304 -22.37 17.94 -7.25
C GLU A 304 -22.08 19.39 -6.83
N MET A 305 -20.97 19.65 -6.13
CA MET A 305 -20.56 21.02 -5.78
C MET A 305 -20.18 21.87 -7.01
N GLN A 306 -19.60 21.25 -8.05
CA GLN A 306 -19.28 21.94 -9.30
C GLN A 306 -20.55 22.32 -10.07
N LEU A 307 -21.52 21.41 -10.15
CA LEU A 307 -22.83 21.68 -10.76
C LEU A 307 -23.55 22.83 -10.03
N LEU A 308 -23.58 22.80 -8.70
CA LEU A 308 -24.17 23.89 -7.90
C LEU A 308 -23.45 25.23 -8.10
N ARG A 309 -22.14 25.20 -8.35
CA ARG A 309 -21.38 26.41 -8.70
C ARG A 309 -21.79 26.97 -10.06
N GLU A 310 -22.00 26.11 -11.05
CA GLU A 310 -22.40 26.50 -12.41
C GLU A 310 -23.85 27.01 -12.47
N GLU A 311 -24.80 26.34 -11.80
CA GLU A 311 -26.20 26.78 -11.73
C GLU A 311 -26.38 28.20 -11.14
N THR A 312 -25.44 28.65 -10.31
CA THR A 312 -25.53 29.93 -9.59
C THR A 312 -24.62 31.03 -10.18
N ASN A 313 -24.02 30.79 -11.35
CA ASN A 313 -23.30 31.78 -12.17
C ASN A 313 -23.76 31.59 -13.63
N PRO A 314 -24.96 32.10 -14.02
CA PRO A 314 -25.40 32.10 -15.41
C PRO A 314 -24.51 32.97 -16.30
#